data_AF-A0A7Y7CJB0-F1
#
_entry.id   AF-A0A7Y7CJB0-F1
#
_cell.length_a   1.000
_cell.length_b   1.000
_cell.length_c   1.000
_cell.angle_alpha   90.00
_cell.angle_beta   90.00
_cell.angle_gamma   90.00
#
_symmetry.space_group_name_H-M   'P 1'
#
loop_
_entity.id
_entity.type
_entity.pdbx_description
1 polymer ?
#
loop_
_entity_poly.entity_id
_entity_poly.type
_entity_poly.pdbx_seq_one_letter_code
_entity_poly.pdbx_strand_id
1 'polypeptide(L)'
;SVALVFVFSLPVSLDLHHYYLGQFPANVWHNSTTILAMPLVVLAFGSCCHFLSKPDVRVLLRLVLWSVLMYIIKPSFIPVLVVAFPLFTLFRFGFTKPLAASLVYSLLLGLLLIFPLIFISGGSDHRVEQGGVEMALFKVWSLYSDNYLLSLVATLLFPLTCFLLYTKQAIKDDVLLFCWACWVISFGMFATINETGGFLRAGNFGWQVIMASYLLFLTSLVFFNKRIAENASLGWKEKTIGAIFILHFVSGVFYLIKLMFLGYQ
;
A
#
# COMPACT_ATOMS: atom_id res chain seq x y z
N SER A 1 -9.60 3.35 -14.81
CA SER A 1 -10.64 4.41 -14.70
C SER A 1 -10.00 5.64 -14.07
N VAL A 2 -10.21 6.83 -14.62
CA VAL A 2 -9.73 8.11 -14.04
C VAL A 2 -10.31 8.33 -12.63
N ALA A 3 -11.49 7.77 -12.35
CA ALA A 3 -12.12 7.85 -11.03
C ALA A 3 -11.24 7.34 -9.89
N LEU A 4 -10.34 6.37 -10.14
CA LEU A 4 -9.45 5.83 -9.11
C LEU A 4 -8.53 6.89 -8.49
N VAL A 5 -8.16 7.93 -9.24
CA VAL A 5 -7.31 9.04 -8.77
C VAL A 5 -8.00 9.87 -7.68
N PHE A 6 -9.34 9.83 -7.63
CA PHE A 6 -10.17 10.60 -6.70
C PHE A 6 -10.72 9.77 -5.54
N VAL A 7 -10.31 8.50 -5.42
CA VAL A 7 -10.77 7.63 -4.33
C VAL A 7 -10.01 7.93 -3.05
N PHE A 8 -10.73 8.01 -1.94
CA PHE A 8 -10.18 8.21 -0.59
C PHE A 8 -10.92 7.35 0.45
N SER A 9 -10.39 7.23 1.67
CA SER A 9 -11.11 6.53 2.76
C SER A 9 -12.39 7.27 3.13
N LEU A 10 -13.39 6.56 3.67
CA LEU A 10 -14.67 7.18 4.04
C LEU A 10 -14.54 8.01 5.33
N PRO A 11 -15.21 9.18 5.46
CA PRO A 11 -15.24 10.01 6.68
C PRO A 11 -15.68 9.21 7.92
N VAL A 12 -14.83 9.11 8.95
CA VAL A 12 -15.18 8.54 10.28
C VAL A 12 -15.33 9.64 11.33
N SER A 13 -14.61 10.74 11.16
CA SER A 13 -14.71 11.97 11.95
C SER A 13 -14.88 13.16 11.01
N LEU A 14 -15.56 14.21 11.49
CA LEU A 14 -15.61 15.51 10.81
C LEU A 14 -14.34 16.33 11.04
N ASP A 15 -13.57 15.98 12.08
CA ASP A 15 -12.20 16.45 12.22
C ASP A 15 -11.31 15.72 11.20
N LEU A 16 -10.78 16.47 10.24
CA LEU A 16 -10.00 15.95 9.11
C LEU A 16 -8.52 16.33 9.20
N HIS A 17 -8.04 16.81 10.36
CA HIS A 17 -6.61 17.05 10.57
C HIS A 17 -5.86 15.71 10.50
N HIS A 18 -4.83 15.63 9.65
CA HIS A 18 -4.00 14.41 9.47
C HIS A 18 -4.79 13.11 9.18
N TYR A 19 -5.98 13.26 8.61
CA TYR A 19 -6.94 12.18 8.43
C TYR A 19 -6.40 10.92 7.74
N TYR A 20 -5.48 11.11 6.79
CA TYR A 20 -4.86 10.02 6.05
C TYR A 20 -3.96 9.12 6.92
N LEU A 21 -3.41 9.62 8.03
CA LEU A 21 -2.57 8.84 8.94
C LEU A 21 -3.37 7.83 9.77
N GLY A 22 -4.65 8.11 10.02
CA GLY A 22 -5.55 7.21 10.76
C GLY A 22 -6.34 6.24 9.88
N GLN A 23 -6.31 6.40 8.56
CA GLN A 23 -7.23 5.72 7.62
C GLN A 23 -6.68 5.33 6.25
N PHE A 24 -5.38 5.42 6.04
CA PHE A 24 -4.67 4.80 4.90
C PHE A 24 -5.40 4.87 3.55
N PRO A 25 -5.81 6.08 3.09
CA PRO A 25 -6.58 6.23 1.87
C PRO A 25 -5.82 5.72 0.64
N ALA A 26 -6.55 5.38 -0.42
CA ALA A 26 -5.94 4.96 -1.68
C ALA A 26 -5.13 6.08 -2.37
N ASN A 27 -5.42 7.34 -2.09
CA ASN A 27 -4.68 8.48 -2.66
C ASN A 27 -4.40 9.53 -1.60
N VAL A 28 -3.30 10.26 -1.79
CA VAL A 28 -2.97 11.50 -1.08
C VAL A 28 -2.46 12.52 -2.08
N TRP A 29 -2.87 13.78 -1.94
CA TRP A 29 -2.53 14.83 -2.91
C TRP A 29 -1.48 15.84 -2.43
N HIS A 30 -1.09 15.77 -1.15
CA HIS A 30 -0.11 16.68 -0.55
C HIS A 30 1.32 16.12 -0.56
N ASN A 31 1.52 14.82 -0.80
CA ASN A 31 2.83 14.16 -0.72
C ASN A 31 3.41 13.92 -2.13
N SER A 32 4.22 14.86 -2.61
CA SER A 32 4.80 14.84 -3.96
C SER A 32 5.68 13.62 -4.25
N THR A 33 6.49 13.17 -3.29
CA THR A 33 7.36 12.00 -3.47
C THR A 33 6.57 10.70 -3.56
N THR A 34 5.47 10.57 -2.81
CA THR A 34 4.54 9.44 -2.92
C THR A 34 3.85 9.42 -4.29
N ILE A 35 3.34 10.58 -4.74
CA ILE A 35 2.71 10.73 -6.05
C ILE A 35 3.69 10.35 -7.16
N LEU A 36 4.94 10.83 -7.08
CA LEU A 36 5.98 10.53 -8.06
C LEU A 36 6.42 9.04 -8.04
N ALA A 37 6.43 8.40 -6.87
CA ALA A 37 6.80 6.99 -6.72
C ALA A 37 5.69 6.02 -7.16
N MET A 38 4.42 6.43 -7.12
CA MET A 38 3.26 5.55 -7.35
C MET A 38 3.29 4.80 -8.70
N PRO A 39 3.68 5.41 -9.84
CA PRO A 39 3.84 4.69 -11.10
C PRO A 39 4.86 3.54 -11.01
N LEU A 40 5.96 3.74 -10.28
CA LEU A 40 6.99 2.72 -10.08
C LEU A 40 6.50 1.60 -9.16
N VAL A 41 5.71 1.92 -8.13
CA VAL A 41 5.02 0.93 -7.30
C VAL A 41 4.13 0.02 -8.15
N VAL A 42 3.34 0.61 -9.07
CA VAL A 42 2.48 -0.16 -9.99
C VAL A 42 3.31 -1.04 -10.94
N LEU A 43 4.40 -0.50 -11.51
CA LEU A 43 5.29 -1.26 -12.40
C LEU A 43 6.03 -2.40 -11.69
N ALA A 44 6.47 -2.17 -10.45
CA ALA A 44 7.09 -3.19 -9.60
C ALA A 44 6.07 -4.29 -9.25
N PHE A 45 4.89 -3.92 -8.78
CA PHE A 45 3.80 -4.85 -8.50
C PHE A 45 3.43 -5.69 -9.73
N GLY A 46 3.29 -5.06 -10.89
CA GLY A 46 3.02 -5.75 -12.17
C GLY A 46 4.13 -6.73 -12.55
N SER A 47 5.40 -6.37 -12.33
CA SER A 47 6.54 -7.27 -12.55
C SER A 47 6.51 -8.46 -11.59
N CYS A 48 6.16 -8.27 -10.31
CA CYS A 48 5.95 -9.37 -9.37
C CYS A 48 4.84 -10.31 -9.85
N CYS A 49 3.68 -9.77 -10.23
CA CYS A 49 2.55 -10.57 -10.74
C CYS A 49 2.93 -11.36 -12.01
N HIS A 50 3.66 -10.73 -12.92
CA HIS A 50 4.14 -11.40 -14.12
C HIS A 50 5.12 -12.53 -13.78
N PHE A 51 6.07 -12.29 -12.88
CA PHE A 51 7.01 -13.31 -12.43
C PHE A 51 6.31 -14.49 -11.74
N LEU A 52 5.31 -14.21 -10.89
CA LEU A 52 4.50 -15.22 -10.22
C LEU A 52 3.66 -16.07 -11.19
N SER A 53 3.33 -15.51 -12.37
CA SER A 53 2.65 -16.25 -13.44
C SER A 53 3.63 -17.04 -14.29
N LYS A 54 4.76 -16.43 -14.65
CA LYS A 54 5.80 -16.99 -15.50
C LYS A 54 7.17 -16.46 -15.05
N PRO A 55 7.94 -17.24 -14.28
CA PRO A 55 9.26 -16.83 -13.82
C PRO A 55 10.20 -16.55 -15.01
N ASP A 56 10.72 -15.32 -15.07
CA ASP A 56 11.64 -14.86 -16.11
C ASP A 56 12.63 -13.85 -15.51
N VAL A 57 13.92 -14.05 -15.76
CA VAL A 57 14.99 -13.17 -15.30
C VAL A 57 14.85 -11.75 -15.84
N ARG A 58 14.31 -11.56 -17.06
CA ARG A 58 14.10 -10.22 -17.63
C ARG A 58 13.05 -9.43 -16.84
N VAL A 59 12.05 -10.13 -16.31
CA VAL A 59 11.02 -9.54 -15.43
C VAL A 59 11.64 -9.15 -14.10
N LEU A 60 12.51 -10.01 -13.56
CA LEU A 60 13.25 -9.73 -12.33
C LEU A 60 14.18 -8.51 -12.46
N LEU A 61 14.88 -8.38 -13.60
CA LEU A 61 15.72 -7.21 -13.88
C LEU A 61 14.90 -5.92 -13.96
N ARG A 62 13.71 -5.96 -14.60
CA ARG A 62 12.79 -4.81 -14.59
C ARG A 62 12.30 -4.49 -13.17
N LEU A 63 11.98 -5.51 -12.38
CA LEU A 63 11.58 -5.34 -10.98
C LEU A 63 12.69 -4.66 -10.17
N VAL A 64 13.95 -5.07 -10.33
CA VAL A 64 15.11 -4.41 -9.71
C VAL A 64 15.19 -2.95 -10.15
N LEU A 65 15.11 -2.67 -11.45
CA LEU A 65 15.15 -1.30 -11.99
C LEU A 65 14.06 -0.41 -11.36
N TRP A 66 12.81 -0.86 -11.35
CA TRP A 66 11.70 -0.11 -10.75
C TRP A 66 11.91 0.11 -9.25
N SER A 67 12.45 -0.88 -8.56
CA SER A 67 12.71 -0.78 -7.13
C SER A 67 13.85 0.19 -6.80
N VAL A 68 14.91 0.24 -7.61
CA VAL A 68 16.01 1.20 -7.44
C VAL A 68 15.54 2.63 -7.74
N LEU A 69 14.76 2.83 -8.80
CA LEU A 69 14.18 4.15 -9.08
C LEU A 69 13.23 4.59 -7.96
N MET A 70 12.42 3.66 -7.44
CA MET A 70 11.54 3.91 -6.31
C MET A 70 12.34 4.21 -5.03
N TYR A 71 13.47 3.52 -4.79
CA TYR A 71 14.36 3.79 -3.67
C TYR A 71 14.86 5.25 -3.69
N ILE A 72 15.27 5.75 -4.86
CA ILE A 72 15.76 7.11 -5.03
C ILE A 72 14.66 8.15 -4.75
N ILE A 73 13.41 7.87 -5.14
CA ILE A 73 12.29 8.81 -4.98
C ILE A 73 11.69 8.73 -3.57
N LYS A 74 11.27 7.53 -3.16
CA LYS A 74 10.67 7.24 -1.86
C LYS A 74 10.73 5.73 -1.56
N PRO A 75 11.62 5.27 -0.64
CA PRO A 75 11.87 3.85 -0.42
C PRO A 75 10.76 3.12 0.36
N SER A 76 9.69 3.79 0.78
CA SER A 76 8.72 3.26 1.74
C SER A 76 8.04 1.96 1.32
N PHE A 77 7.84 1.70 0.02
CA PHE A 77 7.20 0.46 -0.43
C PHE A 77 8.17 -0.73 -0.59
N ILE A 78 9.48 -0.49 -0.58
CA ILE A 78 10.48 -1.57 -0.76
C ILE A 78 10.41 -2.63 0.34
N PRO A 79 10.29 -2.29 1.63
CA PRO A 79 10.11 -3.30 2.69
C PRO A 79 8.95 -4.25 2.41
N VAL A 80 7.84 -3.74 1.86
CA VAL A 80 6.68 -4.56 1.48
C VAL A 80 7.06 -5.57 0.40
N LEU A 81 7.77 -5.15 -0.65
CA LEU A 81 8.22 -6.05 -1.73
C LEU A 81 9.23 -7.09 -1.24
N VAL A 82 10.19 -6.67 -0.38
CA VAL A 82 11.22 -7.54 0.21
C VAL A 82 10.62 -8.68 1.03
N VAL A 83 9.43 -8.47 1.63
CA VAL A 83 8.75 -9.51 2.42
C VAL A 83 7.70 -10.25 1.57
N ALA A 84 6.80 -9.52 0.90
CA ALA A 84 5.65 -10.10 0.22
C ALA A 84 6.05 -10.97 -0.97
N PHE A 85 7.01 -10.51 -1.78
CA PHE A 85 7.38 -11.19 -3.02
C PHE A 85 7.99 -12.58 -2.80
N PRO A 86 9.03 -12.76 -1.96
CA PRO A 86 9.57 -14.10 -1.71
C PRO A 86 8.58 -15.00 -0.96
N LEU A 87 7.78 -14.44 -0.05
CA LEU A 87 6.76 -15.20 0.67
C LEU A 87 5.70 -15.77 -0.30
N PHE A 88 5.20 -14.93 -1.21
CA PHE A 88 4.22 -15.39 -2.21
C PHE A 88 4.84 -16.33 -3.24
N THR A 89 6.11 -16.13 -3.58
CA THR A 89 6.87 -17.05 -4.46
C THR A 89 7.05 -18.42 -3.80
N LEU A 90 7.30 -18.47 -2.48
CA LEU A 90 7.36 -19.72 -1.71
C LEU A 90 6.01 -20.44 -1.73
N PHE A 91 4.91 -19.74 -1.47
CA PHE A 91 3.57 -20.36 -1.52
C PHE A 91 3.21 -20.88 -2.91
N ARG A 92 3.65 -20.20 -3.97
CA ARG A 92 3.33 -20.56 -5.36
C ARG A 92 4.19 -21.68 -5.92
N PHE A 93 5.49 -21.66 -5.67
CA PHE A 93 6.46 -22.54 -6.33
C PHE A 93 7.26 -23.42 -5.37
N GLY A 94 7.09 -23.28 -4.06
CA GLY A 94 7.89 -23.99 -3.05
C GLY A 94 9.38 -23.63 -3.10
N PHE A 95 10.23 -24.53 -2.61
CA PHE A 95 11.69 -24.38 -2.55
C PHE A 95 12.36 -24.63 -3.91
N THR A 96 12.09 -23.76 -4.87
CA THR A 96 12.57 -23.87 -6.26
C THR A 96 13.40 -22.65 -6.70
N LYS A 97 13.96 -22.69 -7.91
CA LYS A 97 14.76 -21.58 -8.47
C LYS A 97 14.04 -20.21 -8.45
N PRO A 98 12.73 -20.10 -8.74
CA PRO A 98 11.98 -18.86 -8.56
C PRO A 98 12.08 -18.27 -7.15
N LEU A 99 11.96 -19.12 -6.11
CA LEU A 99 12.12 -18.68 -4.73
C LEU A 99 13.52 -18.13 -4.49
N ALA A 100 14.56 -18.87 -4.88
CA ALA A 100 15.94 -18.40 -4.75
C ALA A 100 16.16 -17.04 -5.42
N ALA A 101 15.60 -16.84 -6.62
CA ALA A 101 15.68 -15.57 -7.34
C ALA A 101 14.96 -14.42 -6.60
N SER A 102 13.78 -14.68 -6.03
CA SER A 102 13.03 -13.69 -5.22
C SER A 102 13.74 -13.37 -3.90
N LEU A 103 14.43 -14.34 -3.30
CA LEU A 103 15.26 -14.14 -2.10
C LEU A 103 16.51 -13.32 -2.40
N VAL A 104 17.19 -13.58 -3.53
CA VAL A 104 18.31 -12.75 -3.99
C VAL A 104 17.86 -11.31 -4.23
N TYR A 105 16.72 -11.10 -4.91
CA TYR A 105 16.14 -9.77 -5.06
C TYR A 105 15.90 -9.09 -3.70
N SER A 106 15.32 -9.82 -2.75
CA SER A 106 14.99 -9.32 -1.42
C SER A 106 16.25 -8.98 -0.61
N LEU A 107 17.29 -9.81 -0.71
CA LEU A 107 18.60 -9.56 -0.10
C LEU A 107 19.26 -8.30 -0.69
N LEU A 108 19.28 -8.16 -2.01
CA LEU A 108 19.87 -7.00 -2.68
C LEU A 108 19.20 -5.69 -2.24
N LEU A 109 17.87 -5.65 -2.20
CA LEU A 109 17.16 -4.46 -1.75
C LEU A 109 17.19 -4.25 -0.24
N GLY A 110 17.22 -5.32 0.56
CA GLY A 110 17.42 -5.25 1.99
C GLY A 110 18.76 -4.59 2.34
N LEU A 111 19.84 -4.98 1.65
CA LEU A 111 21.15 -4.35 1.79
C LEU A 111 21.13 -2.87 1.37
N LEU A 112 20.41 -2.54 0.30
CA LEU A 112 20.25 -1.15 -0.15
C LEU A 112 19.54 -0.29 0.90
N LEU A 113 18.51 -0.82 1.58
CA LEU A 113 17.81 -0.11 2.66
C LEU A 113 18.68 0.12 3.91
N ILE A 114 19.64 -0.77 4.18
CA ILE A 114 20.55 -0.65 5.33
C ILE A 114 21.65 0.38 5.06
N PHE A 115 22.01 0.60 3.79
CA PHE A 115 23.14 1.46 3.41
C PHE A 115 23.06 2.89 4.00
N PRO A 116 21.95 3.65 3.90
CA PRO A 116 21.86 4.98 4.50
C PRO A 116 22.01 4.97 6.02
N LEU A 117 21.50 3.92 6.70
CA LEU A 117 21.57 3.83 8.15
C LEU A 117 23.03 3.77 8.61
N ILE A 118 23.89 3.02 7.92
CA ILE A 118 25.32 2.89 8.26
C ILE A 118 26.08 4.19 8.05
N PHE A 119 25.84 4.90 6.94
CA PHE A 119 26.58 6.13 6.61
C PHE A 119 26.11 7.35 7.41
N ILE A 120 24.83 7.44 7.77
CA ILE A 120 24.27 8.55 8.55
C ILE A 120 24.62 8.42 10.04
N SER A 121 24.62 7.19 10.58
CA SER A 121 24.96 6.95 12.00
C SER A 121 26.47 6.97 12.29
N GLY A 122 27.33 6.83 11.28
CA GLY A 122 28.78 6.89 11.44
C GLY A 122 29.39 8.30 11.46
N GLY A 123 28.63 9.36 11.16
CA GLY A 123 29.18 10.70 10.87
C GLY A 123 28.60 11.89 11.65
N SER A 124 27.73 11.69 12.64
CA SER A 124 27.05 12.81 13.32
C SER A 124 27.46 12.98 14.80
N ASP A 125 28.05 14.13 15.10
CA ASP A 125 28.23 14.67 16.45
C ASP A 125 26.88 14.78 17.16
N HIS A 126 26.57 13.84 18.07
CA HIS A 126 25.80 13.86 19.33
C HIS A 126 24.78 14.99 19.67
N ARG A 127 24.23 15.73 18.71
CA ARG A 127 23.29 16.86 18.93
C ARG A 127 22.02 16.82 18.09
N VAL A 128 21.86 15.81 17.24
CA VAL A 128 20.57 15.54 16.56
C VAL A 128 19.72 14.77 17.56
N GLU A 129 18.47 15.22 17.80
CA GLU A 129 17.50 14.50 18.63
C GLU A 129 17.59 13.00 18.34
N GLN A 130 17.76 12.17 19.38
CA GLN A 130 17.92 10.72 19.27
C GLN A 130 16.62 10.10 18.72
N GLY A 131 16.45 10.18 17.40
CA GLY A 131 15.46 9.42 16.64
C GLY A 131 15.98 8.01 16.45
N GLY A 132 15.10 7.04 16.64
CA GLY A 132 15.38 5.63 16.48
C GLY A 132 14.14 4.90 15.95
N VAL A 133 14.22 3.58 15.92
CA VAL A 133 13.11 2.71 15.56
C VAL A 133 12.82 1.80 16.73
N GLU A 134 11.56 1.70 17.12
CA GLU A 134 11.08 0.80 18.16
C GLU A 134 9.92 -0.06 17.65
N MET A 135 9.67 -1.17 18.34
CA MET A 135 8.50 -1.99 18.13
C MET A 135 7.46 -1.71 19.21
N ALA A 136 6.32 -1.17 18.81
CA ALA A 136 5.18 -0.89 19.69
C ALA A 136 3.87 -1.03 18.91
N LEU A 137 2.96 -1.85 19.41
CA LEU A 137 1.71 -2.13 18.70
C LEU A 137 0.79 -0.90 18.74
N PHE A 138 0.37 -0.45 17.55
CA PHE A 138 -0.56 0.65 17.29
C PHE A 138 -0.16 2.02 17.86
N LYS A 139 1.11 2.22 18.25
CA LYS A 139 1.55 3.46 18.91
C LYS A 139 1.30 4.69 18.03
N VAL A 140 1.77 4.70 16.79
CA VAL A 140 1.50 5.81 15.86
C VAL A 140 0.01 5.91 15.53
N TRP A 141 -0.68 4.79 15.32
CA TRP A 141 -2.10 4.81 14.94
C TRP A 141 -3.00 5.41 16.01
N SER A 142 -2.69 5.18 17.29
CA SER A 142 -3.40 5.74 18.44
C SER A 142 -3.40 7.27 18.49
N LEU A 143 -2.47 7.92 17.77
CA LEU A 143 -2.41 9.37 17.68
C LEU A 143 -3.42 9.95 16.66
N TYR A 144 -3.95 9.11 15.76
CA TYR A 144 -4.73 9.55 14.60
C TYR A 144 -6.08 8.84 14.43
N SER A 145 -6.40 7.86 15.28
CA SER A 145 -7.68 7.15 15.22
C SER A 145 -8.15 6.75 16.61
N ASP A 146 -9.34 7.20 16.99
CA ASP A 146 -10.01 6.78 18.22
C ASP A 146 -10.66 5.40 18.08
N ASN A 147 -10.92 4.96 16.84
CA ASN A 147 -11.57 3.69 16.54
C ASN A 147 -10.91 2.99 15.35
N TYR A 148 -9.95 2.13 15.68
CA TYR A 148 -9.14 1.36 14.73
C TYR A 148 -9.98 0.52 13.77
N LEU A 149 -11.01 -0.16 14.28
CA LEU A 149 -11.86 -1.03 13.47
C LEU A 149 -12.67 -0.20 12.46
N LEU A 150 -13.24 0.91 12.91
CA LEU A 150 -14.01 1.79 12.03
C LEU A 150 -13.11 2.45 10.98
N SER A 151 -11.91 2.88 11.35
CA SER A 151 -10.87 3.33 10.40
C SER A 151 -10.54 2.28 9.35
N LEU A 152 -10.35 1.02 9.75
CA LEU A 152 -10.09 -0.08 8.82
C LEU A 152 -11.25 -0.34 7.88
N VAL A 153 -12.47 -0.39 8.41
CA VAL A 153 -13.67 -0.57 7.59
C VAL A 153 -13.80 0.59 6.60
N ALA A 154 -13.63 1.83 7.05
CA ALA A 154 -13.68 3.02 6.20
C ALA A 154 -12.59 3.06 5.13
N THR A 155 -11.45 2.41 5.38
CA THR A 155 -10.36 2.25 4.40
C THR A 155 -10.69 1.17 3.38
N LEU A 156 -11.14 0.01 3.85
CA LEU A 156 -11.20 -1.24 3.09
C LEU A 156 -12.59 -1.59 2.57
N LEU A 157 -13.62 -0.76 2.82
CA LEU A 157 -15.01 -1.13 2.53
C LEU A 157 -15.19 -1.58 1.08
N PHE A 158 -14.64 -0.86 0.12
CA PHE A 158 -14.66 -1.25 -1.29
C PHE A 158 -13.95 -2.58 -1.57
N PRO A 159 -12.62 -2.72 -1.37
CA PRO A 159 -11.92 -3.95 -1.72
C PRO A 159 -12.42 -5.16 -0.92
N LEU A 160 -12.82 -4.96 0.35
CA LEU A 160 -13.39 -6.01 1.18
C LEU A 160 -14.75 -6.48 0.64
N THR A 161 -15.61 -5.56 0.20
CA THR A 161 -16.91 -5.95 -0.40
C THR A 161 -16.71 -6.70 -1.72
N CYS A 162 -15.76 -6.27 -2.57
CA CYS A 162 -15.37 -7.01 -3.77
C CYS A 162 -14.95 -8.45 -3.43
N PHE A 163 -14.10 -8.61 -2.41
CA PHE A 163 -13.61 -9.91 -1.98
C PHE A 163 -14.74 -10.78 -1.41
N LEU A 164 -15.55 -10.26 -0.48
CA LEU A 164 -16.59 -11.02 0.23
C LEU A 164 -17.78 -11.41 -0.65
N LEU A 165 -18.21 -10.54 -1.57
CA LEU A 165 -19.36 -10.86 -2.44
C LEU A 165 -19.02 -11.85 -3.56
N TYR A 166 -17.73 -11.96 -3.91
CA TYR A 166 -17.20 -12.90 -4.90
C TYR A 166 -16.08 -13.80 -4.34
N THR A 167 -16.18 -14.23 -3.07
CA THR A 167 -15.11 -14.98 -2.39
C THR A 167 -14.59 -16.16 -3.20
N LYS A 168 -15.49 -16.94 -3.82
CA LYS A 168 -15.11 -18.13 -4.61
C LYS A 168 -14.20 -17.79 -5.80
N GLN A 169 -14.37 -16.61 -6.40
CA GLN A 169 -13.55 -16.12 -7.50
C GLN A 169 -12.31 -15.38 -6.96
N ALA A 170 -12.47 -14.60 -5.90
CA ALA A 170 -11.41 -13.80 -5.30
C ALA A 170 -10.26 -14.66 -4.77
N ILE A 171 -10.55 -15.79 -4.12
CA ILE A 171 -9.53 -16.73 -3.62
C ILE A 171 -8.77 -17.48 -4.73
N LYS A 172 -9.16 -17.29 -6.00
CA LYS A 172 -8.48 -17.88 -7.16
C LYS A 172 -7.76 -16.84 -8.01
N ASP A 173 -7.88 -15.56 -7.68
CA ASP A 173 -7.21 -14.49 -8.40
C ASP A 173 -5.87 -14.19 -7.71
N ASP A 174 -4.80 -14.76 -8.27
CA ASP A 174 -3.44 -14.64 -7.72
C ASP A 174 -2.98 -13.17 -7.60
N VAL A 175 -3.42 -12.30 -8.51
CA VAL A 175 -3.07 -10.86 -8.49
C VAL A 175 -3.75 -10.18 -7.31
N LEU A 176 -5.04 -10.43 -7.11
CA LEU A 176 -5.78 -9.89 -5.97
C LEU A 176 -5.24 -10.41 -4.63
N LEU A 177 -4.94 -11.71 -4.54
CA LEU A 177 -4.36 -12.31 -3.34
C LEU A 177 -2.97 -11.76 -3.02
N PHE A 178 -2.11 -11.61 -4.03
CA PHE A 178 -0.80 -10.98 -3.84
C PHE A 178 -0.94 -9.53 -3.38
N CYS A 179 -1.91 -8.78 -3.93
CA CYS A 179 -2.17 -7.42 -3.50
C CYS A 179 -2.67 -7.33 -2.04
N TRP A 180 -3.55 -8.24 -1.61
CA TRP A 180 -3.97 -8.35 -0.22
C TRP A 180 -2.79 -8.69 0.71
N ALA A 181 -1.89 -9.58 0.28
CA ALA A 181 -0.68 -9.89 1.05
C ALA A 181 0.23 -8.65 1.21
N CYS A 182 0.46 -7.89 0.14
CA CYS A 182 1.17 -6.61 0.20
C CYS A 182 0.52 -5.63 1.18
N TRP A 183 -0.82 -5.52 1.15
CA TRP A 183 -1.55 -4.65 2.07
C TRP A 183 -1.40 -5.09 3.53
N VAL A 184 -1.60 -6.38 3.83
CA VAL A 184 -1.46 -6.93 5.18
C VAL A 184 -0.05 -6.74 5.73
N ILE A 185 0.98 -6.99 4.91
CA ILE A 185 2.38 -6.76 5.29
C ILE A 185 2.65 -5.27 5.56
N SER A 186 2.17 -4.39 4.66
CA SER A 186 2.35 -2.94 4.81
C SER A 186 1.72 -2.41 6.10
N PHE A 187 0.49 -2.86 6.39
CA PHE A 187 -0.26 -2.49 7.57
C PHE A 187 0.36 -3.10 8.83
N GLY A 188 0.80 -4.36 8.78
CA GLY A 188 1.51 -5.01 9.89
C GLY A 188 2.80 -4.26 10.26
N MET A 189 3.56 -3.80 9.29
CA MET A 189 4.74 -2.95 9.51
C MET A 189 4.35 -1.62 10.17
N PHE A 190 3.34 -0.91 9.65
CA PHE A 190 2.85 0.34 10.26
C PHE A 190 2.34 0.13 11.70
N ALA A 191 1.62 -0.97 11.91
CA ALA A 191 1.01 -1.28 13.20
C ALA A 191 2.04 -1.66 14.27
N THR A 192 3.26 -2.05 13.89
CA THR A 192 4.25 -2.57 14.85
C THR A 192 5.53 -1.77 14.92
N ILE A 193 5.98 -1.16 13.82
CA ILE A 193 7.26 -0.45 13.72
C ILE A 193 7.01 1.05 13.76
N ASN A 194 7.70 1.75 14.68
CA ASN A 194 7.50 3.17 14.91
C ASN A 194 8.85 3.88 14.97
N GLU A 195 8.89 5.11 14.47
CA GLU A 195 10.00 6.02 14.75
C GLU A 195 9.85 6.62 16.15
N THR A 196 10.97 6.92 16.80
CA THR A 196 11.00 7.59 18.11
C THR A 196 11.40 9.06 17.98
N GLY A 197 11.27 9.82 19.07
CA GLY A 197 11.62 11.24 19.10
C GLY A 197 10.66 12.11 18.28
N GLY A 198 11.16 13.22 17.72
CA GLY A 198 10.37 14.17 16.92
C GLY A 198 9.71 13.58 15.67
N PHE A 199 10.17 12.41 15.22
CA PHE A 199 9.65 11.74 14.02
C PHE A 199 8.44 10.82 14.28
N LEU A 200 8.10 10.53 15.54
CA LEU A 200 6.96 9.64 15.86
C LEU A 200 5.66 10.10 15.19
N ARG A 201 5.39 11.41 15.19
CA ARG A 201 4.20 12.01 14.57
C ARG A 201 4.30 12.15 13.04
N ALA A 202 5.44 11.84 12.43
CA ALA A 202 5.54 11.83 10.97
C ALA A 202 4.86 10.59 10.36
N GLY A 203 4.74 9.50 11.13
CA GLY A 203 4.06 8.28 10.71
C GLY A 203 4.63 7.67 9.44
N ASN A 204 5.96 7.68 9.27
CA ASN A 204 6.60 7.32 7.99
C ASN A 204 6.33 5.88 7.53
N PHE A 205 6.12 4.93 8.45
CA PHE A 205 5.70 3.57 8.10
C PHE A 205 4.25 3.51 7.57
N GLY A 206 3.46 4.59 7.67
CA GLY A 206 2.11 4.66 7.10
C GLY A 206 2.10 4.80 5.58
N TRP A 207 3.17 5.36 4.98
CA TRP A 207 3.21 5.63 3.53
C TRP A 207 3.10 4.36 2.68
N GLN A 208 3.66 3.25 3.15
CA GLN A 208 3.54 1.97 2.45
C GLN A 208 2.12 1.42 2.45
N VAL A 209 1.32 1.73 3.48
CA VAL A 209 -0.09 1.32 3.56
C VAL A 209 -0.93 2.10 2.56
N ILE A 210 -0.66 3.40 2.38
CA ILE A 210 -1.31 4.22 1.34
C ILE A 210 -1.03 3.66 -0.05
N MET A 211 0.25 3.39 -0.36
CA MET A 211 0.65 2.81 -1.65
C MET A 211 0.03 1.42 -1.88
N ALA A 212 -0.01 0.57 -0.84
CA ALA A 212 -0.68 -0.72 -0.91
C ALA A 212 -2.20 -0.58 -1.08
N SER A 213 -2.82 0.41 -0.44
CA SER A 213 -4.26 0.69 -0.55
C SER A 213 -4.63 1.13 -1.96
N TYR A 214 -3.79 1.96 -2.60
CA TYR A 214 -3.97 2.27 -4.03
C TYR A 214 -3.98 0.99 -4.89
N LEU A 215 -2.98 0.12 -4.73
CA LEU A 215 -2.91 -1.13 -5.47
C LEU A 215 -4.12 -2.02 -5.20
N LEU A 216 -4.58 -2.05 -3.96
CA LEU A 216 -5.72 -2.87 -3.55
C LEU A 216 -7.03 -2.37 -4.18
N PHE A 217 -7.24 -1.06 -4.25
CA PHE A 217 -8.36 -0.49 -4.99
C PHE A 217 -8.23 -0.73 -6.50
N LEU A 218 -7.02 -0.57 -7.07
CA LEU A 218 -6.76 -0.83 -8.49
C LEU A 218 -7.10 -2.28 -8.87
N THR A 219 -6.54 -3.24 -8.13
CA THR A 219 -6.73 -4.68 -8.39
C THR A 219 -8.16 -5.12 -8.12
N SER A 220 -8.80 -4.60 -7.07
CA SER A 220 -10.22 -4.85 -6.78
C SER A 220 -11.13 -4.29 -7.87
N LEU A 221 -10.82 -3.11 -8.43
CA LEU A 221 -11.57 -2.53 -9.55
C LEU A 221 -11.39 -3.33 -10.84
N VAL A 222 -10.16 -3.79 -11.13
CA VAL A 222 -9.90 -4.68 -12.28
C VAL A 222 -10.66 -6.00 -12.12
N PHE A 223 -10.61 -6.61 -10.93
CA PHE A 223 -11.35 -7.81 -10.60
C PHE A 223 -12.86 -7.61 -10.76
N PHE A 224 -13.40 -6.51 -10.23
CA PHE A 224 -14.82 -6.16 -10.33
C PHE A 224 -15.27 -5.93 -11.77
N ASN A 225 -14.48 -5.21 -12.57
CA ASN A 225 -14.79 -4.96 -13.98
C ASN A 225 -14.88 -6.26 -14.80
N LYS A 226 -14.02 -7.25 -14.51
CA LYS A 226 -14.13 -8.58 -15.13
C LYS A 226 -15.47 -9.25 -14.79
N ARG A 227 -15.96 -9.10 -13.55
CA ARG A 227 -17.25 -9.67 -13.12
C ARG A 227 -18.43 -8.99 -13.81
N ILE A 228 -18.41 -7.66 -13.94
CA ILE A 228 -19.43 -6.93 -14.68
C ILE A 228 -19.45 -7.37 -16.15
N ALA A 229 -18.29 -7.49 -16.78
CA ALA A 229 -18.20 -7.86 -18.20
C ALA A 229 -18.73 -9.28 -18.51
N GLU A 230 -18.71 -10.19 -17.53
CA GLU A 230 -19.25 -11.55 -17.65
C GLU A 230 -20.78 -11.61 -17.45
N ASN A 231 -21.38 -10.57 -16.85
CA ASN A 231 -22.80 -10.54 -16.51
C ASN A 231 -23.59 -9.67 -17.50
N ALA A 232 -24.67 -10.22 -18.08
CA ALA A 232 -25.53 -9.50 -19.02
C ALA A 232 -26.30 -8.32 -18.38
N SER A 233 -26.46 -8.32 -17.05
CA SER A 233 -27.11 -7.24 -16.30
C SER A 233 -26.51 -7.08 -14.90
N LEU A 234 -26.65 -5.87 -14.33
CA LEU A 234 -26.16 -5.57 -12.99
C LEU A 234 -27.09 -6.13 -11.91
N GLY A 235 -26.62 -7.13 -11.18
CA GLY A 235 -27.27 -7.66 -9.99
C GLY A 235 -27.10 -6.78 -8.76
N TRP A 236 -27.63 -7.23 -7.63
CA TRP A 236 -27.54 -6.50 -6.36
C TRP A 236 -26.08 -6.38 -5.86
N LYS A 237 -25.25 -7.39 -6.15
CA LYS A 237 -23.82 -7.39 -5.78
C LYS A 237 -23.07 -6.27 -6.49
N GLU A 238 -23.26 -6.18 -7.81
CA GLU A 238 -22.62 -5.16 -8.65
C GLU A 238 -23.08 -3.76 -8.27
N LYS A 239 -24.38 -3.57 -8.00
CA LYS A 239 -24.93 -2.29 -7.52
C LYS A 239 -24.33 -1.90 -6.17
N THR A 240 -24.20 -2.85 -5.24
CA THR A 240 -23.63 -2.60 -3.90
C THR A 240 -22.15 -2.20 -3.99
N ILE A 241 -21.35 -2.96 -4.73
CA ILE A 241 -19.92 -2.65 -4.92
C ILE A 241 -19.73 -1.31 -5.63
N GLY A 242 -20.52 -1.06 -6.68
CA GLY A 242 -20.51 0.21 -7.41
C GLY A 242 -20.87 1.40 -6.51
N ALA A 243 -21.91 1.27 -5.68
CA ALA A 243 -22.31 2.31 -4.73
C ALA A 243 -21.21 2.60 -3.71
N ILE A 244 -20.57 1.57 -3.15
CA ILE A 244 -19.45 1.74 -2.21
C ILE A 244 -18.26 2.42 -2.88
N PHE A 245 -17.91 2.03 -4.11
CA PHE A 245 -16.85 2.70 -4.87
C PHE A 245 -17.16 4.19 -5.08
N ILE A 246 -18.43 4.52 -5.41
CA ILE A 246 -18.88 5.91 -5.56
C ILE A 246 -18.74 6.67 -4.24
N LEU A 247 -19.05 6.06 -3.09
CA LEU A 247 -18.84 6.72 -1.78
C LEU A 247 -17.37 7.09 -1.55
N HIS A 248 -16.44 6.19 -1.86
CA HIS A 248 -15.00 6.49 -1.75
C HIS A 248 -14.54 7.57 -2.73
N PHE A 249 -15.10 7.59 -3.95
CA PHE A 249 -14.85 8.65 -4.92
C PHE A 249 -15.35 10.01 -4.42
N VAL A 250 -16.60 10.08 -3.94
CA VAL A 250 -17.19 11.30 -3.39
C VAL A 250 -16.38 11.79 -2.18
N SER A 251 -15.94 10.87 -1.31
CA SER A 251 -15.07 11.19 -0.18
C SER A 251 -13.77 11.87 -0.61
N GLY A 252 -13.10 11.35 -1.65
CA GLY A 252 -11.85 11.96 -2.11
C GLY A 252 -12.04 13.28 -2.85
N VAL A 253 -13.13 13.46 -3.60
CA VAL A 253 -13.49 14.77 -4.16
C VAL A 253 -13.71 15.78 -3.03
N PHE A 254 -14.46 15.41 -1.98
CA PHE A 254 -14.68 16.28 -0.82
C PHE A 254 -13.37 16.63 -0.10
N TYR A 255 -12.50 15.65 0.12
CA TYR A 255 -11.19 15.88 0.73
C TYR A 255 -10.32 16.82 -0.13
N LEU A 256 -10.31 16.64 -1.44
CA LEU A 256 -9.54 17.48 -2.35
C LEU A 256 -10.04 18.92 -2.36
N ILE A 257 -11.36 19.13 -2.38
CA ILE A 257 -11.97 20.46 -2.24
C ILE A 257 -11.53 21.09 -0.92
N LYS A 258 -11.61 20.37 0.19
CA LYS A 258 -11.14 20.86 1.50
C LYS A 258 -9.67 21.28 1.43
N LEU A 259 -8.80 20.44 0.86
CA LEU A 259 -7.37 20.72 0.74
C LEU A 259 -7.10 22.00 -0.08
N MET A 260 -7.87 22.24 -1.15
CA MET A 260 -7.71 23.41 -2.00
C MET A 260 -8.19 24.72 -1.36
N PHE A 261 -9.29 24.70 -0.61
CA PHE A 261 -9.93 25.91 -0.09
C PHE A 261 -9.57 26.23 1.37
N LEU A 262 -9.32 25.21 2.20
CA LEU A 262 -9.02 25.37 3.63
C LEU A 262 -7.53 25.16 3.95
N GLY A 263 -6.74 24.76 2.95
CA GLY A 263 -5.32 24.46 3.10
C GLY A 263 -5.07 23.13 3.82
N TYR A 264 -3.79 22.74 3.86
CA TYR A 264 -3.33 21.63 4.68
C TYR A 264 -3.17 22.15 6.12
N GLN A 265 -4.05 21.73 7.02
CA GLN A 265 -3.93 22.00 8.46
C GLN A 265 -3.64 20.71 9.22
#